data_AF-A0A3N9N5T1-F1
#
_entry.id   AF-A0A3N9N5T1-F1
#
_cell.length_a   1.000
_cell.length_b   1.000
_cell.length_c   1.000
_cell.angle_alpha   90.00
_cell.angle_beta   90.00
_cell.angle_gamma   90.00
#
_symmetry.space_group_name_H-M   'P 1'
#
loop_
_entity.id
_entity.type
_entity.pdbx_description
1 polymer ?
#
loop_
_entity_poly.entity_id
_entity_poly.type
_entity_poly.pdbx_seq_one_letter_code
_entity_poly.pdbx_strand_id
1 'polypeptide(L)'
;DARYLLPLACSTQMGVTMNARNAEHVIADFSDHPLEEIRALGAAIKKAIDGLAPSLVKYITRGDYPRKNHERLAELTAAAAISKNPEFFNGPSLSVIAATQDGEAVVLRALAFSHGGRVWQDTQQAIAERESQKLWIELFRAIGPHDVLPREFELISLTFEAEVSAACFGQLKRHRMMTLLHQHYTEADGAVIPPSIREAGLDERFHKAIGKSVEMAKRMRGSSPLLAPYLLTNAHRKRVVMQVNARELYHFARLRCDEHAQWEIRMLADMMIEEAMKLWPNVMKLACGKDRFAEVYRKIYGLPEDSA
;
A
#
# COMPACT_ATOMS: atom_id res chain seq x y z
N ASP A 1 -20.29 -4.32 -3.48
CA ASP A 1 -19.19 -4.04 -4.42
C ASP A 1 -19.55 -3.29 -5.71
N ALA A 2 -20.76 -2.73 -5.88
CA ALA A 2 -21.10 -1.93 -7.08
C ALA A 2 -20.13 -0.76 -7.35
N ARG A 3 -19.45 -0.25 -6.32
CA ARG A 3 -18.42 0.80 -6.41
C ARG A 3 -17.26 0.46 -7.36
N TYR A 4 -17.03 -0.83 -7.66
CA TYR A 4 -16.03 -1.26 -8.64
C TYR A 4 -16.34 -0.76 -10.06
N LEU A 5 -17.60 -0.49 -10.38
CA LEU A 5 -17.99 0.10 -11.66
C LEU A 5 -17.91 1.63 -11.70
N LEU A 6 -17.63 2.31 -10.58
CA LEU A 6 -17.49 3.76 -10.60
C LEU A 6 -16.26 4.14 -11.43
N PRO A 7 -16.40 5.11 -12.36
CA PRO A 7 -15.25 5.65 -13.08
C PRO A 7 -14.22 6.28 -12.13
N LEU A 8 -12.96 6.27 -12.52
CA LEU A 8 -11.89 6.95 -11.79
C LEU A 8 -12.04 8.47 -11.84
N ALA A 9 -12.83 8.99 -12.78
CA ALA A 9 -13.26 10.39 -12.85
C ALA A 9 -14.38 10.77 -11.85
N CYS A 10 -14.87 9.85 -11.02
CA CYS A 10 -15.97 10.15 -10.10
C CYS A 10 -15.59 11.29 -9.15
N SER A 11 -16.33 12.40 -9.20
CA SER A 11 -16.12 13.53 -8.30
C SER A 11 -16.45 13.13 -6.86
N THR A 12 -15.68 13.67 -5.92
CA THR A 12 -15.89 13.49 -4.48
C THR A 12 -15.60 14.79 -3.75
N GLN A 13 -16.10 14.90 -2.54
CA GLN A 13 -15.69 15.94 -1.61
C GLN A 13 -14.41 15.50 -0.89
N MET A 14 -13.53 16.46 -0.60
CA MET A 14 -12.30 16.25 0.15
C MET A 14 -12.12 17.38 1.16
N GLY A 15 -11.98 17.03 2.43
CA GLY A 15 -11.47 17.93 3.46
C GLY A 15 -9.98 17.69 3.66
N VAL A 16 -9.18 18.76 3.72
CA VAL A 16 -7.73 18.66 3.96
C VAL A 16 -7.32 19.66 5.03
N THR A 17 -6.53 19.17 5.99
CA THR A 17 -5.77 20.00 6.92
C THR A 17 -4.31 19.78 6.61
N MET A 18 -3.56 20.86 6.36
CA MET A 18 -2.13 20.80 6.08
C MET A 18 -1.44 22.00 6.71
N ASN A 19 -0.18 21.82 7.12
CA ASN A 19 0.65 22.94 7.53
C ASN A 19 1.16 23.72 6.30
N ALA A 20 1.67 24.94 6.52
CA ALA A 20 2.13 25.82 5.45
C ALA A 20 3.23 25.21 4.56
N ARG A 21 4.10 24.37 5.13
CA ARG A 21 5.19 23.73 4.39
C ARG A 21 4.70 22.63 3.46
N ASN A 22 3.74 21.84 3.92
CA ASN A 22 3.04 20.87 3.07
C ASN A 22 2.23 21.57 1.98
N ALA A 23 1.63 22.73 2.28
CA ALA A 23 0.94 23.53 1.27
C ALA A 23 1.92 24.05 0.19
N GLU A 24 3.09 24.56 0.58
CA GLU A 24 4.15 24.92 -0.36
C GLU A 24 4.53 23.75 -1.28
N HIS A 25 4.78 22.56 -0.70
CA HIS A 25 5.09 21.36 -1.48
C HIS A 25 3.96 21.01 -2.47
N VAL A 26 2.69 20.98 -2.03
CA VAL A 26 1.56 20.66 -2.92
C VAL A 26 1.42 21.68 -4.06
N ILE A 27 1.55 22.97 -3.76
CA ILE A 27 1.45 24.03 -4.78
C ILE A 27 2.58 23.90 -5.81
N ALA A 28 3.82 23.67 -5.33
CA ALA A 28 4.98 23.54 -6.19
C ALA A 28 4.92 22.27 -7.06
N ASP A 29 4.35 21.18 -6.54
CA ASP A 29 4.12 19.94 -7.30
C ASP A 29 3.04 20.13 -8.36
N PHE A 30 2.02 20.93 -8.06
CA PHE A 30 0.89 21.16 -8.96
C PHE A 30 1.19 22.19 -10.04
N SER A 31 2.17 23.09 -9.86
CA SER A 31 2.40 24.22 -10.77
C SER A 31 2.79 23.83 -12.20
N ASP A 32 3.57 22.75 -12.36
CA ASP A 32 4.03 22.23 -13.67
C ASP A 32 3.42 20.85 -13.98
N HIS A 33 2.30 20.51 -13.33
CA HIS A 33 1.63 19.23 -13.60
C HIS A 33 1.04 19.25 -15.03
N PRO A 34 1.13 18.15 -15.81
CA PRO A 34 0.68 18.16 -17.21
C PRO A 34 -0.85 18.32 -17.36
N LEU A 35 -1.62 17.89 -16.36
CA LEU A 35 -3.07 18.07 -16.30
C LEU A 35 -3.48 19.47 -15.83
N GLU A 36 -4.37 20.12 -16.58
CA GLU A 36 -4.84 21.48 -16.31
C GLU A 36 -5.60 21.59 -15.00
N GLU A 37 -6.47 20.61 -14.69
CA GLU A 37 -7.27 20.60 -13.48
C GLU A 37 -6.42 20.54 -12.21
N ILE A 38 -5.25 19.91 -12.26
CA ILE A 38 -4.31 19.86 -11.14
C ILE A 38 -3.62 21.21 -10.97
N ARG A 39 -3.20 21.85 -12.08
CA ARG A 39 -2.67 23.22 -12.04
C ARG A 39 -3.70 24.21 -11.49
N ALA A 40 -4.95 24.10 -11.93
CA ALA A 40 -6.06 24.93 -11.45
C ALA A 40 -6.31 24.75 -9.95
N LEU A 41 -6.28 23.51 -9.45
CA LEU A 41 -6.38 23.22 -8.02
C LEU A 41 -5.21 23.84 -7.24
N GLY A 42 -3.98 23.73 -7.75
CA GLY A 42 -2.81 24.35 -7.13
C GLY A 42 -2.93 25.87 -7.03
N ALA A 43 -3.41 26.52 -8.10
CA ALA A 43 -3.67 27.96 -8.12
C ALA A 43 -4.77 28.37 -7.12
N ALA A 44 -5.84 27.56 -6.99
CA ALA A 44 -6.90 27.81 -6.02
C ALA A 44 -6.39 27.68 -4.57
N ILE A 45 -5.57 26.67 -4.27
CA ILE A 45 -4.93 26.51 -2.95
C ILE A 45 -4.02 27.71 -2.66
N LYS A 46 -3.16 28.10 -3.61
CA LYS A 46 -2.28 29.27 -3.48
C LYS A 46 -3.07 30.54 -3.16
N LYS A 47 -4.18 30.80 -3.87
CA LYS A 47 -5.04 31.95 -3.63
C LYS A 47 -5.68 31.93 -2.24
N ALA A 48 -6.10 30.75 -1.77
CA ALA A 48 -6.75 30.59 -0.47
C ALA A 48 -5.81 30.85 0.71
N ILE A 49 -4.49 30.64 0.53
CA ILE A 49 -3.49 30.83 1.58
C ILE A 49 -2.70 32.14 1.47
N ASP A 50 -3.00 32.95 0.46
CA ASP A 50 -2.27 34.19 0.19
C ASP A 50 -2.36 35.15 1.38
N GLY A 51 -1.23 35.73 1.77
CA GLY A 51 -1.12 36.59 2.95
C GLY A 51 -1.16 35.90 4.33
N LEU A 52 -1.52 34.61 4.43
CA LEU A 52 -1.59 33.92 5.74
C LEU A 52 -0.22 33.54 6.31
N ALA A 53 0.71 33.11 5.45
CA ALA A 53 2.04 32.64 5.88
C ALA A 53 3.14 32.96 4.84
N PRO A 54 3.32 34.25 4.45
CA PRO A 54 4.24 34.63 3.37
C PRO A 54 5.71 34.31 3.68
N SER A 55 6.10 34.24 4.95
CA SER A 55 7.46 33.86 5.36
C SER A 55 7.74 32.36 5.24
N LEU A 56 6.69 31.52 5.17
CA LEU A 56 6.79 30.06 5.12
C LEU A 56 6.52 29.49 3.73
N VAL A 57 5.82 30.22 2.86
CA VAL A 57 5.46 29.80 1.50
C VAL A 57 6.23 30.66 0.50
N LYS A 58 7.48 30.28 0.24
CA LYS A 58 8.44 31.01 -0.61
C LYS A 58 8.70 30.29 -1.94
N TYR A 59 8.78 28.96 -1.92
CA TYR A 59 9.23 28.14 -3.05
C TYR A 59 8.07 27.39 -3.69
N ILE A 60 7.18 28.16 -4.32
CA ILE A 60 5.94 27.65 -4.93
C ILE A 60 6.06 27.27 -6.41
N THR A 61 7.24 27.48 -7.00
CA THR A 61 7.53 27.12 -8.39
C THR A 61 8.60 26.04 -8.38
N ARG A 62 8.27 24.82 -8.81
CA ARG A 62 9.28 23.81 -9.09
C ARG A 62 10.01 24.11 -10.40
N GLY A 63 11.30 23.80 -10.45
CA GLY A 63 12.03 23.71 -11.70
C GLY A 63 11.55 22.52 -12.55
N ASP A 64 11.97 22.47 -13.80
CA ASP A 64 11.51 21.48 -14.79
C ASP A 64 12.16 20.08 -14.64
N TYR A 65 13.08 19.90 -13.70
CA TYR A 65 13.81 18.65 -13.47
C TYR A 65 12.90 17.42 -13.33
N PRO A 66 11.85 17.40 -12.47
CA PRO A 66 11.01 16.21 -12.30
C PRO A 66 10.28 15.83 -13.60
N ARG A 67 9.77 16.82 -14.33
CA ARG A 67 9.07 16.60 -15.60
C ARG A 67 10.00 16.10 -16.69
N LYS A 68 11.12 16.80 -16.92
CA LYS A 68 12.12 16.43 -17.93
C LYS A 68 12.71 15.05 -17.67
N ASN A 69 12.94 14.70 -16.40
CA ASN A 69 13.42 13.36 -16.05
C ASN A 69 12.34 12.31 -16.25
N HIS A 70 11.10 12.57 -15.86
CA HIS A 70 10.02 11.62 -16.06
C HIS A 70 9.83 11.30 -17.56
N GLU A 71 9.78 12.32 -18.42
CA GLU A 71 9.68 12.17 -19.87
C GLU A 71 10.86 11.35 -20.43
N ARG A 72 12.10 11.77 -20.12
CA ARG A 72 13.31 11.09 -20.59
C ARG A 72 13.39 9.63 -20.13
N LEU A 73 13.06 9.36 -18.87
CA LEU A 73 13.11 8.01 -18.31
C LEU A 73 12.00 7.13 -18.89
N ALA A 74 10.81 7.67 -19.14
CA ALA A 74 9.73 6.95 -19.81
C ALA A 74 10.14 6.52 -21.22
N GLU A 75 10.78 7.40 -21.99
CA GLU A 75 11.30 7.08 -23.33
C GLU A 75 12.36 5.97 -23.28
N LEU A 76 13.35 6.09 -22.38
CA LEU A 76 14.43 5.10 -22.25
C LEU A 76 13.95 3.73 -21.75
N THR A 77 12.83 3.68 -21.02
CA THR A 77 12.28 2.45 -20.45
C THR A 77 11.10 1.89 -21.23
N ALA A 78 10.63 2.57 -22.28
CA ALA A 78 9.46 2.16 -23.07
C ALA A 78 9.60 0.75 -23.67
N ALA A 79 10.82 0.34 -24.05
CA ALA A 79 11.10 -0.99 -24.60
C ALA A 79 10.90 -2.14 -23.61
N ALA A 80 10.89 -1.86 -22.29
CA ALA A 80 10.61 -2.85 -21.25
C ALA A 80 9.11 -3.08 -21.03
N ALA A 81 8.23 -2.35 -21.75
CA ALA A 81 6.79 -2.52 -21.65
C ALA A 81 6.36 -3.85 -22.29
N ILE A 82 5.87 -4.78 -21.47
CA ILE A 82 5.31 -6.05 -21.92
C ILE A 82 3.86 -5.82 -22.37
N SER A 83 3.50 -6.39 -23.52
CA SER A 83 2.12 -6.46 -24.00
C SER A 83 1.28 -7.28 -23.02
N LYS A 84 0.22 -6.67 -22.48
CA LYS A 84 -0.76 -7.34 -21.62
C LYS A 84 -2.03 -7.62 -22.40
N ASN A 85 -2.63 -8.78 -22.17
CA ASN A 85 -3.99 -9.08 -22.61
C ASN A 85 -4.96 -8.71 -21.48
N PRO A 86 -6.00 -7.91 -21.75
CA PRO A 86 -6.98 -7.56 -20.74
C PRO A 86 -7.83 -8.78 -20.38
N GLU A 87 -7.54 -9.34 -19.21
CA GLU A 87 -8.27 -10.47 -18.62
C GLU A 87 -9.11 -10.03 -17.42
N PHE A 88 -10.05 -10.89 -17.02
CA PHE A 88 -10.85 -10.70 -15.81
C PHE A 88 -10.34 -11.62 -14.70
N PHE A 89 -10.12 -11.06 -13.52
CA PHE A 89 -9.47 -11.74 -12.40
C PHE A 89 -10.40 -11.85 -11.18
N ASN A 90 -10.16 -12.89 -10.37
CA ASN A 90 -10.92 -13.18 -9.15
C ASN A 90 -10.35 -12.50 -7.89
N GLY A 91 -9.35 -11.61 -8.03
CA GLY A 91 -8.72 -10.97 -6.89
C GLY A 91 -7.34 -10.40 -7.21
N PRO A 92 -6.57 -10.08 -6.16
CA PRO A 92 -5.20 -9.60 -6.31
C PRO A 92 -4.24 -10.76 -6.62
N SER A 93 -3.10 -10.44 -7.21
CA SER A 93 -1.94 -11.35 -7.28
C SER A 93 -0.78 -10.77 -6.47
N LEU A 94 0.12 -11.64 -6.01
CA LEU A 94 1.27 -11.28 -5.19
C LEU A 94 2.49 -12.14 -5.57
N SER A 95 3.67 -11.53 -5.63
CA SER A 95 4.95 -12.23 -5.67
C SER A 95 5.97 -11.53 -4.77
N VAL A 96 6.89 -12.30 -4.18
CA VAL A 96 8.00 -11.75 -3.39
C VAL A 96 9.16 -11.41 -4.31
N ILE A 97 9.60 -10.16 -4.30
CA ILE A 97 10.75 -9.66 -5.08
C ILE A 97 12.04 -9.72 -4.25
N ALA A 98 11.96 -9.35 -2.97
CA ALA A 98 13.11 -9.31 -2.08
C ALA A 98 12.68 -9.47 -0.62
N ALA A 99 13.57 -10.00 0.22
CA ALA A 99 13.30 -10.20 1.64
C ALA A 99 14.59 -10.21 2.48
N THR A 100 14.51 -9.79 3.74
CA THR A 100 15.57 -10.01 4.74
C THR A 100 15.59 -11.49 5.17
N GLN A 101 16.54 -12.28 4.68
CA GLN A 101 16.57 -13.73 4.96
C GLN A 101 16.71 -14.04 6.46
N ASP A 102 17.71 -13.47 7.12
CA ASP A 102 17.99 -13.71 8.56
C ASP A 102 17.18 -12.80 9.50
N GLY A 103 15.92 -12.52 9.17
CA GLY A 103 15.15 -11.46 9.83
C GLY A 103 14.96 -11.67 11.33
N GLU A 104 14.74 -12.89 11.78
CA GLU A 104 14.64 -13.18 13.23
C GLU A 104 15.92 -12.84 13.98
N ALA A 105 17.08 -13.23 13.43
CA ALA A 105 18.38 -12.92 14.02
C ALA A 105 18.63 -11.40 14.02
N VAL A 106 18.22 -10.69 12.98
CA VAL A 106 18.31 -9.21 12.90
C VAL A 106 17.47 -8.56 14.00
N VAL A 107 16.24 -9.01 14.22
CA VAL A 107 15.36 -8.46 15.26
C VAL A 107 15.90 -8.76 16.66
N LEU A 108 16.33 -10.00 16.93
CA LEU A 108 16.94 -10.36 18.22
C LEU A 108 18.18 -9.50 18.51
N ARG A 109 19.03 -9.31 17.49
CA ARG A 109 20.21 -8.45 17.58
C ARG A 109 19.85 -7.01 17.90
N ALA A 110 18.82 -6.48 17.24
CA ALA A 110 18.33 -5.13 17.47
C ALA A 110 17.76 -4.96 18.88
N LEU A 111 17.01 -5.94 19.38
CA LEU A 111 16.51 -5.94 20.75
C LEU A 111 17.66 -5.95 21.77
N ALA A 112 18.69 -6.77 21.55
CA ALA A 112 19.91 -6.78 22.37
C ALA A 112 20.66 -5.45 22.32
N PHE A 113 20.75 -4.82 21.15
CA PHE A 113 21.38 -3.50 20.99
C PHE A 113 20.63 -2.42 21.80
N SER A 114 19.32 -2.30 21.60
CA SER A 114 18.49 -1.26 22.21
C SER A 114 18.48 -1.31 23.74
N HIS A 115 18.54 -2.51 24.33
CA HIS A 115 18.42 -2.70 25.78
C HIS A 115 19.75 -3.04 26.48
N GLY A 116 20.75 -3.50 25.73
CA GLY A 116 22.00 -4.03 26.28
C GLY A 116 23.16 -3.04 26.34
N GLY A 117 23.04 -1.85 25.74
CA GLY A 117 24.09 -0.82 25.74
C GLY A 117 25.40 -1.21 25.04
N ARG A 118 25.40 -2.31 24.29
CA ARG A 118 26.54 -2.82 23.52
C ARG A 118 26.56 -2.20 22.12
N VAL A 119 27.74 -2.14 21.50
CA VAL A 119 27.84 -1.79 20.08
C VAL A 119 27.26 -2.91 19.22
N TRP A 120 26.73 -2.57 18.04
CA TRP A 120 26.03 -3.53 17.16
C TRP A 120 26.87 -4.78 16.84
N GLN A 121 28.18 -4.65 16.67
CA GLN A 121 29.06 -5.77 16.34
C GLN A 121 29.08 -6.87 17.42
N ASP A 122 28.94 -6.49 18.69
CA ASP A 122 29.05 -7.40 19.83
C ASP A 122 27.74 -8.14 20.15
N THR A 123 26.63 -7.73 19.52
CA THR A 123 25.30 -8.30 19.80
C THR A 123 25.05 -9.63 19.07
N GLN A 124 25.86 -9.97 18.07
CA GLN A 124 25.75 -11.23 17.32
C GLN A 124 26.07 -12.47 18.17
N GLN A 125 26.93 -12.33 19.18
CA GLN A 125 27.32 -13.42 20.08
C GLN A 125 26.43 -13.49 21.34
N ALA A 126 25.48 -12.55 21.50
CA ALA A 126 24.87 -12.28 22.79
C ALA A 126 23.60 -13.09 23.11
N ILE A 127 22.97 -13.76 22.12
CA ILE A 127 21.73 -14.51 22.35
C ILE A 127 21.92 -15.96 21.90
N ALA A 128 21.98 -16.87 22.86
CA ALA A 128 21.96 -18.29 22.57
C ALA A 128 20.57 -18.75 22.08
N GLU A 129 20.51 -19.83 21.31
CA GLU A 129 19.26 -20.34 20.72
C GLU A 129 18.19 -20.70 21.77
N ARG A 130 18.58 -21.16 22.95
CA ARG A 130 17.64 -21.42 24.06
C ARG A 130 17.04 -20.13 24.64
N GLU A 131 17.79 -19.03 24.61
CA GLU A 131 17.38 -17.74 25.16
C GLU A 131 16.48 -16.98 24.17
N SER A 132 16.63 -17.22 22.86
CA SER A 132 15.81 -16.59 21.82
C SER A 132 14.33 -16.99 21.94
N GLN A 133 14.03 -18.28 22.16
CA GLN A 133 12.64 -18.74 22.33
C GLN A 133 11.95 -18.07 23.52
N LYS A 134 12.66 -17.96 24.66
CA LYS A 134 12.14 -17.25 25.83
C LYS A 134 11.89 -15.78 25.51
N LEU A 135 12.82 -15.12 24.80
CA LEU A 135 12.65 -13.72 24.41
C LEU A 135 11.42 -13.52 23.53
N TRP A 136 11.18 -14.39 22.54
CA TRP A 136 9.99 -14.34 21.70
C TRP A 136 8.69 -14.57 22.47
N ILE A 137 8.70 -15.39 23.52
CA ILE A 137 7.53 -15.58 24.37
C ILE A 137 7.25 -14.30 25.16
N GLU A 138 8.26 -13.75 25.83
CA GLU A 138 8.14 -12.57 26.68
C GLU A 138 7.79 -11.30 25.89
N LEU A 139 8.41 -11.10 24.73
CA LEU A 139 8.20 -9.92 23.87
C LEU A 139 6.73 -9.71 23.50
N PHE A 140 6.00 -10.81 23.30
CA PHE A 140 4.62 -10.81 22.86
C PHE A 140 3.62 -11.15 23.99
N ARG A 141 4.08 -11.39 25.23
CA ARG A 141 3.22 -11.80 26.38
C ARG A 141 2.18 -10.73 26.77
N ALA A 142 2.46 -9.46 26.50
CA ALA A 142 1.58 -8.36 26.90
C ALA A 142 1.03 -7.58 25.70
N ILE A 143 1.18 -8.09 24.48
CA ILE A 143 0.72 -7.39 23.28
C ILE A 143 -0.80 -7.48 23.15
N GLY A 144 -1.45 -6.35 22.95
CA GLY A 144 -2.86 -6.24 22.60
C GLY A 144 -3.10 -6.05 21.09
N PRO A 145 -4.37 -6.10 20.64
CA PRO A 145 -4.74 -5.94 19.24
C PRO A 145 -4.52 -4.52 18.68
N HIS A 146 -4.34 -3.53 19.56
CA HIS A 146 -4.10 -2.14 19.20
C HIS A 146 -2.66 -1.68 19.38
N ASP A 147 -1.82 -2.53 19.97
CA ASP A 147 -0.43 -2.19 20.25
C ASP A 147 0.41 -2.22 18.99
N VAL A 148 1.43 -1.37 19.01
CA VAL A 148 2.36 -1.23 17.90
C VAL A 148 3.67 -1.90 18.29
N LEU A 149 4.24 -2.68 17.38
CA LEU A 149 5.51 -3.33 17.64
C LEU A 149 6.65 -2.31 17.86
N PRO A 150 7.68 -2.70 18.63
CA PRO A 150 8.90 -1.92 18.80
C PRO A 150 9.59 -1.61 17.46
N ARG A 151 10.44 -0.58 17.45
CA ARG A 151 11.10 -0.09 16.21
C ARG A 151 12.14 -1.05 15.66
N GLU A 152 12.62 -1.99 16.45
CA GLU A 152 13.53 -3.07 16.06
C GLU A 152 12.96 -3.90 14.89
N PHE A 153 11.63 -4.02 14.83
CA PHE A 153 10.92 -4.70 13.74
C PHE A 153 10.90 -3.88 12.42
N GLU A 154 11.32 -2.62 12.44
CA GLU A 154 11.49 -1.81 11.22
C GLU A 154 12.72 -2.25 10.40
N LEU A 155 13.66 -2.99 11.00
CA LEU A 155 14.95 -3.37 10.37
C LEU A 155 14.85 -4.55 9.39
N ILE A 156 13.71 -5.24 9.35
CA ILE A 156 13.47 -6.36 8.46
C ILE A 156 12.32 -6.00 7.52
N SER A 157 12.44 -6.34 6.24
CA SER A 157 11.44 -5.97 5.25
C SER A 157 11.25 -7.00 4.14
N LEU A 158 10.06 -6.96 3.56
CA LEU A 158 9.66 -7.70 2.37
C LEU A 158 9.32 -6.69 1.28
N THR A 159 9.74 -7.00 0.06
CA THR A 159 9.33 -6.28 -1.14
C THR A 159 8.47 -7.20 -1.98
N PHE A 160 7.27 -6.74 -2.31
CA PHE A 160 6.29 -7.48 -3.08
C PHE A 160 5.98 -6.79 -4.40
N GLU A 161 5.75 -7.56 -5.46
CA GLU A 161 4.99 -7.13 -6.64
C GLU A 161 3.55 -7.58 -6.45
N ALA A 162 2.59 -6.70 -6.72
CA ALA A 162 1.19 -7.08 -6.72
C ALA A 162 0.43 -6.43 -7.88
N GLU A 163 -0.63 -7.09 -8.32
CA GLU A 163 -1.62 -6.48 -9.21
C GLU A 163 -2.97 -6.44 -8.52
N VAL A 164 -3.47 -5.23 -8.32
CA VAL A 164 -4.65 -4.93 -7.51
C VAL A 164 -5.61 -4.03 -8.27
N SER A 165 -6.91 -4.14 -8.00
CA SER A 165 -7.88 -3.18 -8.51
C SER A 165 -7.62 -1.78 -7.95
N ALA A 166 -8.15 -0.76 -8.62
CA ALA A 166 -8.11 0.61 -8.11
C ALA A 166 -8.85 0.77 -6.77
N ALA A 167 -9.91 -0.02 -6.54
CA ALA A 167 -10.61 -0.05 -5.25
C ALA A 167 -9.69 -0.52 -4.12
N CYS A 168 -8.94 -1.60 -4.34
CA CYS A 168 -7.95 -2.11 -3.39
C CYS A 168 -6.77 -1.14 -3.23
N PHE A 169 -6.23 -0.62 -4.34
CA PHE A 169 -5.15 0.38 -4.32
C PHE A 169 -5.50 1.62 -3.49
N GLY A 170 -6.75 2.07 -3.55
CA GLY A 170 -7.24 3.19 -2.75
C GLY A 170 -7.17 2.94 -1.24
N GLN A 171 -7.24 1.69 -0.80
CA GLN A 171 -7.02 1.29 0.59
C GLN A 171 -5.52 1.12 0.90
N LEU A 172 -4.77 0.50 -0.02
CA LEU A 172 -3.33 0.25 0.12
C LEU A 172 -2.53 1.55 0.31
N LYS A 173 -2.79 2.58 -0.50
CA LYS A 173 -2.06 3.86 -0.46
C LYS A 173 -2.21 4.67 0.85
N ARG A 174 -3.02 4.19 1.80
CA ARG A 174 -3.19 4.79 3.12
C ARG A 174 -2.12 4.35 4.13
N HIS A 175 -1.32 3.34 3.80
CA HIS A 175 -0.25 2.82 4.63
C HIS A 175 1.06 3.55 4.34
N ARG A 176 1.22 4.73 4.97
CA ARG A 176 2.23 5.72 4.59
C ARG A 176 3.68 5.37 4.97
N MET A 177 3.88 4.41 5.87
CA MET A 177 5.23 3.91 6.20
C MET A 177 5.78 2.93 5.15
N MET A 178 4.93 2.42 4.26
CA MET A 178 5.31 1.54 3.18
C MET A 178 5.86 2.35 2.01
N THR A 179 6.94 1.87 1.39
CA THR A 179 7.35 2.37 0.08
C THR A 179 6.40 1.78 -0.95
N LEU A 180 5.72 2.62 -1.73
CA LEU A 180 4.73 2.19 -2.72
C LEU A 180 5.02 2.81 -4.08
N LEU A 181 5.48 1.99 -5.01
CA LEU A 181 5.61 2.33 -6.43
C LEU A 181 4.42 1.76 -7.19
N HIS A 182 4.00 2.46 -8.24
CA HIS A 182 2.85 2.02 -9.01
C HIS A 182 2.91 2.43 -10.47
N GLN A 183 2.35 1.59 -11.33
CA GLN A 183 2.15 1.93 -12.74
C GLN A 183 0.90 2.83 -12.91
N HIS A 184 0.80 3.48 -14.07
CA HIS A 184 -0.45 4.12 -14.50
C HIS A 184 -1.48 3.06 -14.84
N TYR A 185 -2.78 3.40 -14.76
CA TYR A 185 -3.81 2.50 -15.24
C TYR A 185 -3.81 2.46 -16.77
N THR A 186 -3.94 1.26 -17.31
CA THR A 186 -4.13 1.05 -18.75
C THR A 186 -5.32 0.13 -19.00
N GLU A 187 -5.88 0.21 -20.20
CA GLU A 187 -6.98 -0.64 -20.63
C GLU A 187 -6.55 -2.11 -20.77
N ALA A 188 -5.25 -2.37 -20.79
CA ALA A 188 -4.65 -3.68 -20.98
C ALA A 188 -4.46 -4.46 -19.66
N ASP A 189 -4.55 -3.79 -18.51
CA ASP A 189 -4.33 -4.42 -17.19
C ASP A 189 -5.49 -5.31 -16.73
N GLY A 190 -6.62 -5.29 -17.44
CA GLY A 190 -7.80 -6.07 -17.09
C GLY A 190 -8.54 -5.51 -15.87
N ALA A 191 -9.51 -6.29 -15.37
CA ALA A 191 -10.39 -5.85 -14.28
C ALA A 191 -10.70 -6.98 -13.29
N VAL A 192 -10.92 -6.62 -12.02
CA VAL A 192 -11.39 -7.53 -10.97
C VAL A 192 -12.91 -7.55 -10.94
N ILE A 193 -13.50 -8.75 -10.93
CA ILE A 193 -14.94 -8.94 -10.73
C ILE A 193 -15.16 -9.35 -9.27
N PRO A 194 -15.86 -8.54 -8.47
CA PRO A 194 -16.15 -8.89 -7.08
C PRO A 194 -16.99 -10.18 -6.96
N PRO A 195 -16.73 -11.05 -5.98
CA PRO A 195 -17.51 -12.28 -5.75
C PRO A 195 -19.02 -12.01 -5.63
N SER A 196 -19.40 -10.95 -4.90
CA SER A 196 -20.80 -10.55 -4.72
C SER A 196 -21.53 -10.18 -6.02
N ILE A 197 -20.80 -9.74 -7.05
CA ILE A 197 -21.38 -9.49 -8.39
C ILE A 197 -21.67 -10.83 -9.10
N ARG A 198 -20.80 -11.83 -8.92
CA ARG A 198 -20.97 -13.16 -9.50
C ARG A 198 -22.11 -13.93 -8.85
N GLU A 199 -22.15 -13.90 -7.53
CA GLU A 199 -23.22 -14.50 -6.72
C GLU A 199 -24.60 -13.94 -7.08
N ALA A 200 -24.65 -12.67 -7.49
CA ALA A 200 -25.87 -12.01 -7.97
C ALA A 200 -26.21 -12.33 -9.45
N GLY A 201 -25.39 -13.11 -10.17
CA GLY A 201 -25.58 -13.41 -11.59
C GLY A 201 -25.45 -12.19 -12.51
N LEU A 202 -24.66 -11.18 -12.10
CA LEU A 202 -24.53 -9.91 -12.81
C LEU A 202 -23.25 -9.81 -13.65
N ASP A 203 -22.52 -10.92 -13.83
CA ASP A 203 -21.25 -11.00 -14.56
C ASP A 203 -21.33 -10.35 -15.94
N GLU A 204 -22.28 -10.76 -16.79
CA GLU A 204 -22.41 -10.25 -18.15
C GLU A 204 -22.64 -8.73 -18.18
N ARG A 205 -23.47 -8.23 -17.26
CA ARG A 205 -23.75 -6.80 -17.13
C ARG A 205 -22.49 -6.04 -16.71
N PHE A 206 -21.72 -6.61 -15.80
CA PHE A 206 -20.45 -6.05 -15.34
C PHE A 206 -19.41 -6.03 -16.46
N HIS A 207 -19.21 -7.15 -17.15
CA HIS A 207 -18.33 -7.27 -18.32
C HIS A 207 -18.68 -6.24 -19.40
N LYS A 208 -19.97 -6.08 -19.73
CA LYS A 208 -20.43 -5.10 -20.70
C LYS A 208 -20.13 -3.66 -20.28
N ALA A 209 -20.27 -3.34 -19.00
CA ALA A 209 -19.95 -2.01 -18.47
C ALA A 209 -18.44 -1.73 -18.52
N ILE A 210 -17.61 -2.69 -18.13
CA ILE A 210 -16.14 -2.58 -18.23
C ILE A 210 -15.70 -2.45 -19.69
N GLY A 211 -16.29 -3.25 -20.61
CA GLY A 211 -15.98 -3.18 -22.03
C GLY A 211 -16.24 -1.80 -22.64
N LYS A 212 -17.35 -1.15 -22.28
CA LYS A 212 -17.64 0.24 -22.69
C LYS A 212 -16.60 1.23 -22.16
N SER A 213 -16.23 1.10 -20.88
CA SER A 213 -15.20 1.93 -20.25
C SER A 213 -13.85 1.80 -20.96
N VAL A 214 -13.43 0.57 -21.27
CA VAL A 214 -12.22 0.26 -22.05
C VAL A 214 -12.27 0.87 -23.45
N GLU A 215 -13.39 0.73 -24.17
CA GLU A 215 -13.56 1.29 -25.51
C GLU A 215 -13.42 2.82 -25.51
N MET A 216 -14.04 3.50 -24.53
CA MET A 216 -13.95 4.94 -24.37
C MET A 216 -12.53 5.38 -24.00
N ALA A 217 -11.86 4.67 -23.10
CA ALA A 217 -10.48 4.95 -22.71
C ALA A 217 -9.50 4.77 -23.89
N LYS A 218 -9.65 3.72 -24.72
CA LYS A 218 -8.88 3.54 -25.96
C LYS A 218 -9.04 4.70 -26.93
N ARG A 219 -10.28 5.18 -27.14
CA ARG A 219 -10.55 6.37 -27.98
C ARG A 219 -9.87 7.62 -27.42
N MET A 220 -10.01 7.85 -26.12
CA MET A 220 -9.40 8.99 -25.43
C MET A 220 -7.87 8.93 -25.48
N ARG A 221 -7.27 7.74 -25.42
CA ARG A 221 -5.81 7.59 -25.48
C ARG A 221 -5.22 8.10 -26.79
N GLY A 222 -5.96 8.02 -27.90
CA GLY A 222 -5.53 8.55 -29.20
C GLY A 222 -5.46 10.07 -29.27
N SER A 223 -6.27 10.79 -28.49
CA SER A 223 -6.32 12.26 -28.47
C SER A 223 -5.72 12.90 -27.22
N SER A 224 -5.79 12.23 -26.08
CA SER A 224 -5.35 12.70 -24.76
C SER A 224 -4.95 11.52 -23.85
N PRO A 225 -3.72 10.99 -24.01
CA PRO A 225 -3.22 9.86 -23.23
C PRO A 225 -3.33 10.01 -21.71
N LEU A 226 -3.14 11.22 -21.20
CA LEU A 226 -3.19 11.51 -19.76
C LEU A 226 -4.60 11.44 -19.17
N LEU A 227 -5.63 11.66 -19.99
CA LEU A 227 -7.03 11.63 -19.58
C LEU A 227 -7.66 10.25 -19.75
N ALA A 228 -7.11 9.38 -20.59
CA ALA A 228 -7.65 8.04 -20.81
C ALA A 228 -7.87 7.23 -19.51
N PRO A 229 -6.95 7.25 -18.51
CA PRO A 229 -7.16 6.57 -17.23
C PRO A 229 -8.41 7.02 -16.46
N TYR A 230 -8.88 8.25 -16.63
CA TYR A 230 -10.06 8.77 -15.93
C TYR A 230 -11.34 8.02 -16.30
N LEU A 231 -11.38 7.48 -17.52
CA LEU A 231 -12.53 6.74 -18.06
C LEU A 231 -12.57 5.28 -17.61
N LEU A 232 -11.48 4.78 -17.03
CA LEU A 232 -11.43 3.46 -16.41
C LEU A 232 -12.25 3.46 -15.12
N THR A 233 -12.54 2.27 -14.60
CA THR A 233 -13.32 2.07 -13.39
C THR A 233 -12.47 1.61 -12.22
N ASN A 234 -13.05 1.64 -11.02
CA ASN A 234 -12.43 1.12 -9.81
C ASN A 234 -12.07 -0.38 -9.88
N ALA A 235 -12.65 -1.12 -10.82
CA ALA A 235 -12.36 -2.53 -11.07
C ALA A 235 -11.04 -2.75 -11.83
N HIS A 236 -10.58 -1.76 -12.58
CA HIS A 236 -9.38 -1.91 -13.40
C HIS A 236 -8.16 -2.11 -12.52
N ARG A 237 -7.32 -3.04 -12.94
CA ARG A 237 -6.12 -3.42 -12.20
C ARG A 237 -5.00 -2.45 -12.51
N LYS A 238 -4.05 -2.40 -11.59
CA LYS A 238 -2.73 -1.83 -11.82
C LYS A 238 -1.71 -2.62 -11.04
N ARG A 239 -0.49 -2.54 -11.53
CA ARG A 239 0.67 -3.13 -10.87
C ARG A 239 1.28 -2.17 -9.87
N VAL A 240 1.66 -2.73 -8.73
CA VAL A 240 2.33 -2.02 -7.64
C VAL A 240 3.53 -2.82 -7.19
N VAL A 241 4.57 -2.10 -6.79
CA VAL A 241 5.67 -2.67 -6.02
C VAL A 241 5.63 -2.01 -4.65
N MET A 242 5.66 -2.82 -3.61
CA MET A 242 5.61 -2.33 -2.24
C MET A 242 6.69 -2.94 -1.39
N GLN A 243 7.42 -2.10 -0.65
CA GLN A 243 8.33 -2.56 0.39
C GLN A 243 7.75 -2.20 1.75
N VAL A 244 7.64 -3.20 2.62
CA VAL A 244 7.02 -3.10 3.94
C VAL A 244 7.92 -3.75 4.99
N ASN A 245 8.14 -3.06 6.10
CA ASN A 245 8.85 -3.64 7.23
C ASN A 245 7.91 -4.44 8.14
N ALA A 246 8.44 -5.32 8.99
CA ALA A 246 7.59 -6.19 9.83
C ALA A 246 6.69 -5.40 10.79
N ARG A 247 7.14 -4.26 11.31
CA ARG A 247 6.32 -3.38 12.17
C ARG A 247 5.09 -2.84 11.44
N GLU A 248 5.26 -2.31 10.24
CA GLU A 248 4.15 -1.84 9.40
C GLU A 248 3.28 -3.00 8.92
N LEU A 249 3.87 -4.17 8.66
CA LEU A 249 3.12 -5.34 8.24
C LEU A 249 2.17 -5.85 9.34
N TYR A 250 2.55 -5.74 10.61
CA TYR A 250 1.64 -5.97 11.74
C TYR A 250 0.49 -4.95 11.76
N HIS A 251 0.79 -3.66 11.59
CA HIS A 251 -0.23 -2.63 11.51
C HIS A 251 -1.20 -2.87 10.33
N PHE A 252 -0.66 -3.27 9.18
CA PHE A 252 -1.41 -3.66 8.01
C PHE A 252 -2.33 -4.85 8.30
N ALA A 253 -1.81 -5.93 8.91
CA ALA A 253 -2.60 -7.10 9.28
C ALA A 253 -3.79 -6.73 10.18
N ARG A 254 -3.55 -5.92 11.23
CA ARG A 254 -4.60 -5.48 12.17
C ARG A 254 -5.75 -4.71 11.52
N LEU A 255 -5.51 -4.07 10.39
CA LEU A 255 -6.52 -3.27 9.70
C LEU A 255 -7.10 -3.96 8.47
N ARG A 256 -6.35 -4.87 7.84
CA ARG A 256 -6.66 -5.41 6.51
C ARG A 256 -6.97 -6.90 6.51
N CYS A 257 -6.47 -7.68 7.47
CA CYS A 257 -6.88 -9.08 7.64
C CYS A 257 -8.23 -9.23 8.37
N ASP A 258 -8.83 -8.12 8.80
CA ASP A 258 -10.09 -8.05 9.53
C ASP A 258 -11.29 -8.37 8.63
N GLU A 259 -12.29 -9.09 9.14
CA GLU A 259 -13.49 -9.46 8.38
C GLU A 259 -14.27 -8.26 7.81
N HIS A 260 -14.21 -7.10 8.46
CA HIS A 260 -14.88 -5.89 7.99
C HIS A 260 -14.09 -5.14 6.91
N ALA A 261 -12.84 -5.51 6.67
CA ALA A 261 -12.06 -4.99 5.56
C ALA A 261 -12.67 -5.43 4.22
N GLN A 262 -12.44 -4.61 3.19
CA GLN A 262 -12.89 -4.96 1.85
C GLN A 262 -12.18 -6.24 1.38
N TRP A 263 -12.94 -7.18 0.82
CA TRP A 263 -12.50 -8.56 0.55
C TRP A 263 -11.16 -8.67 -0.21
N GLU A 264 -10.91 -7.81 -1.19
CA GLU A 264 -9.71 -7.86 -2.03
C GLU A 264 -8.47 -7.44 -1.26
N ILE A 265 -8.52 -6.33 -0.50
CA ILE A 265 -7.38 -5.96 0.35
C ILE A 265 -7.17 -6.95 1.49
N ARG A 266 -8.24 -7.62 1.96
CA ARG A 266 -8.11 -8.71 2.92
C ARG A 266 -7.34 -9.89 2.34
N MET A 267 -7.72 -10.36 1.15
CA MET A 267 -6.98 -11.41 0.45
C MET A 267 -5.51 -11.00 0.21
N LEU A 268 -5.26 -9.76 -0.20
CA LEU A 268 -3.90 -9.26 -0.37
C LEU A 268 -3.11 -9.31 0.95
N ALA A 269 -3.71 -8.86 2.05
CA ALA A 269 -3.08 -8.88 3.35
C ALA A 269 -2.79 -10.30 3.83
N ASP A 270 -3.76 -11.21 3.74
CA ASP A 270 -3.55 -12.61 4.12
C ASP A 270 -2.40 -13.23 3.31
N MET A 271 -2.35 -13.04 1.98
CA MET A 271 -1.22 -13.51 1.15
C MET A 271 0.13 -12.92 1.60
N MET A 272 0.19 -11.61 1.91
CA MET A 272 1.43 -10.97 2.37
C MET A 272 1.88 -11.51 3.73
N ILE A 273 0.94 -11.76 4.65
CA ILE A 273 1.23 -12.34 5.96
C ILE A 273 1.69 -13.79 5.82
N GLU A 274 1.07 -14.59 4.95
CA GLU A 274 1.49 -15.96 4.68
C GLU A 274 2.94 -16.04 4.18
N GLU A 275 3.34 -15.16 3.25
CA GLU A 275 4.73 -15.10 2.78
C GLU A 275 5.71 -14.67 3.90
N ALA A 276 5.31 -13.68 4.71
CA ALA A 276 6.13 -13.25 5.85
C ALA A 276 6.24 -14.33 6.92
N MET A 277 5.17 -15.11 7.12
CA MET A 277 5.08 -16.19 8.10
C MET A 277 6.02 -17.35 7.76
N LYS A 278 6.15 -17.67 6.46
CA LYS A 278 7.11 -18.67 5.97
C LYS A 278 8.55 -18.28 6.26
N LEU A 279 8.85 -16.98 6.22
CA LEU A 279 10.21 -16.47 6.37
C LEU A 279 10.59 -16.17 7.83
N TRP A 280 9.68 -15.59 8.62
CA TRP A 280 9.94 -15.17 10.01
C TRP A 280 8.86 -15.70 10.97
N PRO A 281 8.83 -17.01 11.24
CA PRO A 281 7.78 -17.64 12.03
C PRO A 281 7.59 -17.05 13.44
N ASN A 282 8.65 -16.71 14.14
CA ASN A 282 8.56 -16.14 15.49
C ASN A 282 8.19 -14.66 15.48
N VAL A 283 8.61 -13.92 14.45
CA VAL A 283 8.26 -12.50 14.27
C VAL A 283 6.78 -12.37 13.93
N MET A 284 6.24 -13.20 13.03
CA MET A 284 4.91 -12.99 12.43
C MET A 284 3.77 -13.75 13.12
N LYS A 285 4.05 -14.53 14.18
CA LYS A 285 3.07 -15.45 14.81
C LYS A 285 1.77 -14.81 15.29
N LEU A 286 1.77 -13.51 15.58
CA LEU A 286 0.60 -12.75 16.02
C LEU A 286 0.11 -11.76 14.96
N ALA A 287 0.66 -11.74 13.75
CA ALA A 287 0.22 -10.85 12.68
C ALA A 287 -1.10 -11.38 12.07
N CYS A 288 -2.22 -10.81 12.50
CA CYS A 288 -3.56 -11.22 12.11
C CYS A 288 -4.55 -10.05 12.21
N GLY A 289 -5.79 -10.25 11.77
CA GLY A 289 -6.89 -9.29 11.97
C GLY A 289 -7.22 -9.15 13.47
N LYS A 290 -7.92 -8.08 13.83
CA LYS A 290 -8.32 -7.83 15.23
C LYS A 290 -9.39 -8.81 15.68
N ASP A 291 -10.34 -9.10 14.79
CA ASP A 291 -11.35 -10.15 14.87
C ASP A 291 -10.78 -11.50 15.35
N ARG A 292 -9.64 -11.91 14.80
CA ARG A 292 -9.00 -13.20 15.11
C ARG A 292 -7.93 -13.14 16.21
N PHE A 293 -7.58 -11.96 16.70
CA PHE A 293 -6.44 -11.79 17.60
C PHE A 293 -6.57 -12.62 18.88
N ALA A 294 -7.73 -12.59 19.54
CA ALA A 294 -7.95 -13.33 20.78
C ALA A 294 -7.83 -14.85 20.60
N GLU A 295 -8.31 -15.39 19.47
CA GLU A 295 -8.17 -16.81 19.15
C GLU A 295 -6.71 -17.20 18.91
N VAL A 296 -6.01 -16.46 18.04
CA VAL A 296 -4.60 -16.72 17.71
C VAL A 296 -3.71 -16.59 18.94
N TYR A 297 -3.96 -15.56 19.76
CA TYR A 297 -3.23 -15.33 21.00
C TYR A 297 -3.42 -16.50 21.99
N ARG A 298 -4.66 -16.96 22.20
CA ARG A 298 -4.95 -18.12 23.07
C ARG A 298 -4.30 -19.39 22.58
N LYS A 299 -4.27 -19.63 21.27
CA LYS A 299 -3.61 -20.81 20.68
C LYS A 299 -2.10 -20.84 20.98
N ILE A 300 -1.46 -19.68 21.09
CA ILE A 300 -0.01 -19.57 21.34
C ILE A 300 0.30 -19.57 22.84
N TYR A 301 -0.52 -18.87 23.65
CA TYR A 301 -0.22 -18.59 25.07
C TYR A 301 -1.10 -19.34 26.08
N GLY A 302 -2.15 -20.04 25.64
CA GLY A 302 -2.99 -20.90 26.48
C GLY A 302 -3.84 -20.17 27.52
N LEU A 303 -4.20 -18.88 27.31
CA LEU A 303 -5.00 -18.11 28.28
C LEU A 303 -6.52 -18.40 28.19
N PRO A 304 -7.28 -18.33 29.32
CA PRO A 304 -8.75 -18.43 29.34
C PRO A 304 -9.46 -17.19 28.75
N GLU A 305 -10.76 -17.31 28.44
CA GLU A 305 -11.59 -16.32 27.71
C GLU A 305 -11.75 -14.95 28.35
N ASP A 306 -11.48 -14.79 29.65
CA ASP A 306 -11.93 -13.63 30.43
C ASP A 306 -10.89 -12.52 30.64
N SER A 307 -9.87 -12.43 29.77
CA SER A 307 -8.80 -11.41 29.89
C SER A 307 -8.81 -10.35 28.78
N ALA A 308 -9.97 -10.10 28.17
CA ALA A 308 -10.18 -9.06 27.16
C ALA A 308 -10.59 -7.71 27.79
#